data_AF-A0A524KNC0-F1
#
_entry.id   AF-A0A524KNC0-F1
#
_cell.length_a   1.000
_cell.length_b   1.000
_cell.length_c   1.000
_cell.angle_alpha   90.00
_cell.angle_beta   90.00
_cell.angle_gamma   90.00
#
_symmetry.space_group_name_H-M   'P 1'
#
loop_
_entity.id
_entity.type
_entity.pdbx_description
1 polymer ?
#
loop_
_entity_poly.entity_id
_entity_poly.type
_entity_poly.pdbx_seq_one_letter_code
_entity_poly.pdbx_strand_id
1 'polypeptide(L)'
;MTTIALLILLGIVLLAYGVMAQRRQERGASAAEAAVPALTGPPAPADLYRLGADIGSAIEASSHPRELLECAALQEAAAVLASPQTPLALVIQHAAGYNTSLCCAALVALRERPDRDGAVAAVQKAFGHYGAWAIYFALDFFASATARPPVAATVLGAQPGWAEHGLLPEFYCQHFIAREQLGDPAAFGDLLGNDPGMNTEAMERFLAQIDHPSARILQQDISNWRQRTLNRTFLQSFGRFWTRSADDELLVAHAALAGLLADAETSILSRPPRSLIVLAESRVGKTAFLQLLGAQLSARGWEVFEASGVELMAGQMYFGQLEERIRRV
;
A
#
# COMPACT_ATOMS: atom_id res chain seq x y z
N MET A 1 -29.45 18.22 22.45
CA MET A 1 -29.31 16.92 21.77
C MET A 1 -27.91 16.30 21.89
N THR A 2 -26.87 17.05 22.26
CA THR A 2 -25.48 16.57 22.38
C THR A 2 -25.17 15.80 23.67
N THR A 3 -25.88 16.08 24.77
CA THR A 3 -25.65 15.42 26.07
C THR A 3 -26.22 14.01 26.16
N ILE A 4 -27.33 13.73 25.47
CA ILE A 4 -27.96 12.40 25.45
C ILE A 4 -27.13 11.41 24.63
N ALA A 5 -26.52 11.87 23.52
CA ALA A 5 -25.65 11.03 22.69
C ALA A 5 -24.37 10.59 23.43
N LEU A 6 -23.81 11.47 24.28
CA LEU A 6 -22.61 11.15 25.08
C LEU A 6 -22.88 10.08 26.15
N LEU A 7 -24.05 10.13 26.80
CA LEU A 7 -24.43 9.16 27.82
C LEU A 7 -24.71 7.76 27.23
N ILE A 8 -25.28 7.70 26.02
CA ILE A 8 -25.52 6.43 25.32
C ILE A 8 -24.18 5.79 24.90
N LEU A 9 -23.23 6.60 24.40
CA LEU A 9 -21.91 6.09 24.01
C LEU A 9 -21.12 5.55 25.21
N LEU A 10 -21.19 6.25 26.36
CA LEU A 10 -20.54 5.82 27.60
C LEU A 10 -21.17 4.52 28.14
N GLY A 11 -22.49 4.37 28.04
CA GLY A 11 -23.20 3.15 28.43
C GLY A 11 -22.79 1.93 27.61
N ILE A 12 -22.60 2.09 26.29
CA ILE A 12 -22.19 1.00 25.38
C ILE A 12 -20.75 0.56 25.67
N VAL A 13 -19.83 1.50 25.94
CA VAL A 13 -18.43 1.20 26.26
C VAL A 13 -18.32 0.45 27.60
N LEU A 14 -19.07 0.87 28.63
CA LEU A 14 -19.07 0.20 29.93
C LEU A 14 -19.68 -1.21 29.86
N LEU A 15 -20.73 -1.40 29.05
CA LEU A 15 -21.33 -2.73 28.83
C LEU A 15 -20.37 -3.67 28.09
N ALA A 16 -19.66 -3.18 27.07
CA ALA A 16 -18.67 -3.95 26.33
C ALA A 16 -17.46 -4.35 27.21
N TYR A 17 -17.04 -3.45 28.11
CA TYR A 17 -15.95 -3.72 29.05
C TYR A 17 -16.36 -4.74 30.12
N GLY A 18 -17.60 -4.65 30.64
CA GLY A 18 -18.14 -5.62 31.61
C GLY A 18 -18.25 -7.05 31.04
N VAL A 19 -18.73 -7.19 29.80
CA VAL A 19 -18.85 -8.50 29.14
C VAL A 19 -17.49 -9.12 28.80
N MET A 20 -16.48 -8.31 28.48
CA MET A 20 -15.11 -8.80 28.26
C MET A 20 -14.39 -9.20 29.55
N ALA A 21 -14.60 -8.47 30.65
CA ALA A 21 -14.04 -8.79 31.95
C ALA A 21 -14.64 -10.10 32.52
N GLN A 22 -15.95 -10.29 32.37
CA GLN A 22 -16.66 -11.48 32.85
C GLN A 22 -16.23 -12.76 32.09
N ARG A 23 -16.00 -12.67 30.77
CA ARG A 23 -15.47 -13.78 29.95
C ARG A 23 -14.00 -14.12 30.24
N ARG A 24 -13.21 -13.16 30.74
CA ARG A 24 -11.84 -13.41 31.24
C ARG A 24 -11.86 -14.17 32.56
N GLN A 25 -12.81 -13.86 33.44
CA GLN A 25 -12.91 -14.48 34.75
C GLN A 25 -13.42 -15.93 34.67
N GLU A 26 -14.33 -16.24 33.74
CA GLU A 26 -14.82 -17.61 33.52
C GLU A 26 -13.80 -18.53 32.82
N ARG A 27 -12.81 -17.99 32.09
CA ARG A 27 -11.71 -18.77 31.49
C ARG A 27 -10.52 -18.98 32.42
N GLY A 28 -10.43 -18.24 33.53
CA GLY A 28 -9.34 -18.36 34.50
C GLY A 28 -9.53 -19.44 35.58
N ALA A 29 -10.68 -20.12 35.63
CA ALA A 29 -11.05 -20.99 36.75
C ALA A 29 -10.98 -22.51 36.48
N SER A 30 -10.48 -22.97 35.32
CA SER A 30 -10.39 -24.41 35.03
C SER A 30 -9.09 -24.79 34.34
N ALA A 31 -8.02 -24.85 35.13
CA ALA A 31 -6.84 -25.68 34.85
C ALA A 31 -5.96 -25.74 36.11
N ALA A 32 -6.40 -26.52 37.11
CA ALA A 32 -5.55 -26.94 38.20
C ALA A 32 -4.73 -28.18 37.77
N GLU A 33 -3.42 -27.98 37.68
CA GLU A 33 -2.34 -28.83 38.20
C GLU A 33 -2.38 -30.36 37.96
N ALA A 34 -1.45 -30.84 37.11
CA ALA A 34 -0.77 -32.12 37.26
C ALA A 34 0.63 -32.04 36.64
N ALA A 35 1.67 -32.33 37.43
CA ALA A 35 3.07 -32.29 37.04
C ALA A 35 3.63 -33.70 36.79
N VAL A 36 4.29 -33.96 35.64
CA VAL A 36 5.36 -34.97 35.43
C VAL A 36 6.13 -34.67 34.10
N PRO A 37 7.30 -35.29 33.83
CA PRO A 37 8.64 -34.70 33.82
C PRO A 37 9.17 -34.26 32.43
N ALA A 38 10.28 -33.52 32.44
CA ALA A 38 10.97 -32.97 31.28
C ALA A 38 11.39 -34.03 30.22
N LEU A 39 11.07 -33.76 28.96
CA LEU A 39 11.60 -34.46 27.79
C LEU A 39 12.06 -33.46 26.73
N THR A 40 13.30 -33.63 26.28
CA THR A 40 13.95 -32.92 25.19
C THR A 40 13.34 -33.30 23.84
N GLY A 41 12.40 -32.48 23.37
CA GLY A 41 11.82 -32.46 22.02
C GLY A 41 11.57 -31.02 21.58
N PRO A 42 11.14 -30.75 20.33
CA PRO A 42 10.74 -29.40 19.92
C PRO A 42 9.66 -28.91 20.91
N PRO A 43 9.75 -27.67 21.41
CA PRO A 43 8.86 -27.21 22.46
C PRO A 43 7.41 -27.36 22.04
N ALA A 44 6.56 -27.69 23.01
CA ALA A 44 5.15 -27.77 22.75
C ALA A 44 4.65 -26.39 22.28
N PRO A 45 3.61 -26.30 21.44
CA PRO A 45 3.01 -25.02 21.03
C PRO A 45 2.73 -24.07 22.22
N ALA A 46 2.44 -24.63 23.41
CA ALA A 46 2.27 -23.88 24.65
C ALA A 46 3.51 -23.07 25.07
N ASP A 47 4.72 -23.58 24.84
CA ASP A 47 5.97 -22.92 25.21
C ASP A 47 6.25 -21.72 24.28
N LEU A 48 5.93 -21.83 23.00
CA LEU A 48 6.02 -20.70 22.06
C LEU A 48 5.08 -19.56 22.44
N TYR A 49 3.84 -19.85 22.87
CA TYR A 49 2.93 -18.81 23.33
C TYR A 49 3.39 -18.14 24.63
N ARG A 50 3.98 -18.90 25.55
CA ARG A 50 4.62 -18.33 26.75
C ARG A 50 5.77 -17.40 26.37
N LEU A 51 6.69 -17.84 25.52
CA LEU A 51 7.80 -17.01 25.02
C LEU A 51 7.28 -15.77 24.27
N GLY A 52 6.19 -15.91 23.51
CA GLY A 52 5.52 -14.80 22.84
C GLY A 52 5.00 -13.74 23.81
N ALA A 53 4.52 -14.13 24.99
CA ALA A 53 4.12 -13.20 26.03
C ALA A 53 5.33 -12.47 26.61
N ASP A 54 6.41 -13.18 26.92
CA ASP A 54 7.66 -12.62 27.46
C ASP A 54 8.30 -11.62 26.46
N ILE A 55 8.31 -11.95 25.17
CA ILE A 55 8.73 -11.04 24.08
C ILE A 55 7.80 -9.81 24.02
N GLY A 56 6.50 -9.99 24.23
CA GLY A 56 5.53 -8.89 24.26
C GLY A 56 5.87 -7.88 25.36
N SER A 57 6.18 -8.37 26.56
CA SER A 57 6.64 -7.51 27.67
C SER A 57 7.97 -6.81 27.36
N ALA A 58 8.89 -7.49 26.67
CA ALA A 58 10.15 -6.87 26.24
C ALA A 58 9.92 -5.76 25.20
N ILE A 59 9.01 -5.95 24.24
CA ILE A 59 8.62 -4.92 23.26
C ILE A 59 8.11 -3.65 23.96
N GLU A 60 7.27 -3.81 24.98
CA GLU A 60 6.72 -2.67 25.74
C GLU A 60 7.79 -1.95 26.57
N ALA A 61 8.81 -2.66 27.02
CA ALA A 61 9.91 -2.11 27.83
C ALA A 61 11.05 -1.48 27.01
N SER A 62 11.17 -1.83 25.73
CA SER A 62 12.27 -1.41 24.86
C SER A 62 11.95 -0.15 24.06
N SER A 63 12.99 0.64 23.80
CA SER A 63 12.87 1.85 22.96
C SER A 63 13.16 1.58 21.48
N HIS A 64 13.82 0.46 21.17
CA HIS A 64 14.26 0.14 19.81
C HIS A 64 14.27 -1.39 19.52
N PRO A 65 13.85 -1.86 18.33
CA PRO A 65 13.86 -3.27 17.90
C PRO A 65 15.14 -4.06 18.12
N ARG A 66 16.29 -3.41 17.90
CA ARG A 66 17.61 -4.00 18.13
C ARG A 66 17.80 -4.53 19.56
N GLU A 67 17.21 -3.90 20.57
CA GLU A 67 17.32 -4.34 21.97
C GLU A 67 16.69 -5.73 22.18
N LEU A 68 15.68 -6.11 21.39
CA LEU A 68 15.07 -7.43 21.50
C LEU A 68 16.02 -8.55 21.08
N LEU A 69 17.06 -8.27 20.29
CA LEU A 69 18.05 -9.28 19.94
C LEU A 69 18.80 -9.82 21.17
N GLU A 70 18.83 -9.06 22.26
CA GLU A 70 19.41 -9.46 23.55
C GLU A 70 18.37 -10.13 24.47
N CYS A 71 17.08 -10.13 24.10
CA CYS A 71 16.02 -10.78 24.86
C CYS A 71 16.12 -12.31 24.74
N ALA A 72 16.34 -12.97 25.88
CA ALA A 72 16.44 -14.43 25.95
C ALA A 72 15.20 -15.13 25.37
N ALA A 73 13.99 -14.61 25.62
CA ALA A 73 12.76 -15.19 25.11
C ALA A 73 12.68 -15.11 23.57
N LEU A 74 13.16 -14.02 22.96
CA LEU A 74 13.24 -13.90 21.50
C LEU A 74 14.24 -14.91 20.94
N GLN A 75 15.43 -15.00 21.52
CA GLN A 75 16.48 -15.92 21.08
C GLN A 75 16.01 -17.37 21.16
N GLU A 76 15.34 -17.75 22.25
CA GLU A 76 14.79 -19.10 22.44
C GLU A 76 13.69 -19.39 21.42
N ALA A 77 12.70 -18.49 21.25
CA ALA A 77 11.64 -18.65 20.27
C ALA A 77 12.18 -18.71 18.83
N ALA A 78 13.14 -17.86 18.49
CA ALA A 78 13.77 -17.86 17.17
C ALA A 78 14.58 -19.15 16.92
N ALA A 79 15.31 -19.66 17.92
CA ALA A 79 16.05 -20.92 17.81
C ALA A 79 15.11 -22.11 17.57
N VAL A 80 13.97 -22.14 18.26
CA VAL A 80 12.91 -23.13 18.02
C VAL A 80 12.39 -23.06 16.58
N LEU A 81 12.07 -21.86 16.11
CA LEU A 81 11.52 -21.65 14.77
C LEU A 81 12.55 -21.87 13.65
N ALA A 82 13.83 -21.63 13.93
CA ALA A 82 14.94 -21.86 12.99
C ALA A 82 15.32 -23.36 12.89
N SER A 83 14.95 -24.17 13.89
CA SER A 83 15.22 -25.60 13.90
C SER A 83 14.72 -26.30 12.62
N PRO A 84 15.52 -27.20 12.02
CA PRO A 84 15.07 -28.03 10.90
C PRO A 84 13.86 -28.92 11.23
N GLN A 85 13.59 -29.17 12.52
CA GLN A 85 12.42 -29.91 12.97
C GLN A 85 11.13 -29.09 12.86
N THR A 86 11.23 -27.76 12.81
CA THR A 86 10.09 -26.87 12.64
C THR A 86 9.80 -26.67 11.15
N PRO A 87 8.61 -27.08 10.66
CA PRO A 87 8.26 -26.91 9.25
C PRO A 87 8.24 -25.43 8.86
N LEU A 88 8.77 -25.11 7.68
CA LEU A 88 8.78 -23.73 7.15
C LEU A 88 7.38 -23.11 7.13
N ALA A 89 6.35 -23.90 6.81
CA ALA A 89 4.97 -23.45 6.79
C ALA A 89 4.50 -22.88 8.14
N LEU A 90 4.95 -23.45 9.27
CA LEU A 90 4.63 -22.95 10.60
C LEU A 90 5.36 -21.63 10.89
N VAL A 91 6.62 -21.52 10.47
CA VAL A 91 7.38 -20.27 10.58
C VAL A 91 6.73 -19.15 9.76
N ILE A 92 6.33 -19.46 8.52
CA ILE A 92 5.58 -18.53 7.65
C ILE A 92 4.27 -18.12 8.30
N GLN A 93 3.53 -19.05 8.92
CA GLN A 93 2.27 -18.73 9.61
C GLN A 93 2.48 -17.71 10.73
N HIS A 94 3.57 -17.80 11.49
CA HIS A 94 3.90 -16.81 12.51
C HIS A 94 4.41 -15.50 11.92
N ALA A 95 5.28 -15.54 10.91
CA ALA A 95 5.82 -14.35 10.25
C ALA A 95 4.71 -13.54 9.54
N ALA A 96 3.76 -14.19 8.89
CA ALA A 96 2.62 -13.55 8.24
C ALA A 96 1.42 -13.31 9.20
N GLY A 97 1.56 -13.65 10.48
CA GLY A 97 0.50 -13.55 11.47
C GLY A 97 0.37 -12.15 12.10
N TYR A 98 -0.66 -11.98 12.92
CA TYR A 98 -0.95 -10.72 13.64
C TYR A 98 -0.35 -10.65 15.05
N ASN A 99 0.26 -11.74 15.54
CA ASN A 99 0.94 -11.72 16.84
C ASN A 99 2.34 -11.12 16.65
N THR A 100 2.49 -9.82 16.97
CA THR A 100 3.75 -9.08 16.79
C THR A 100 4.96 -9.78 17.40
N SER A 101 4.83 -10.31 18.62
CA SER A 101 5.93 -10.98 19.32
C SER A 101 6.45 -12.22 18.57
N LEU A 102 5.52 -13.10 18.16
CA LEU A 102 5.87 -14.30 17.41
C LEU A 102 6.24 -13.99 15.96
N CYS A 103 5.70 -12.91 15.39
CA CYS A 103 6.11 -12.41 14.08
C CYS A 103 7.58 -11.98 14.11
N CYS A 104 8.00 -11.20 15.11
CA CYS A 104 9.41 -10.83 15.30
C CYS A 104 10.31 -12.07 15.43
N ALA A 105 9.94 -13.03 16.29
CA ALA A 105 10.70 -14.28 16.46
C ALA A 105 10.81 -15.08 15.15
N ALA A 106 9.72 -15.18 14.40
CA ALA A 106 9.68 -15.90 13.13
C ALA A 106 10.54 -15.22 12.04
N LEU A 107 10.53 -13.90 11.96
CA LEU A 107 11.36 -13.14 11.02
C LEU A 107 12.86 -13.29 11.33
N VAL A 108 13.23 -13.25 12.61
CA VAL A 108 14.61 -13.56 13.05
C VAL A 108 14.99 -14.99 12.70
N ALA A 109 14.09 -15.96 12.94
CA ALA A 109 14.34 -17.36 12.60
C ALA A 109 14.53 -17.57 11.09
N LEU A 110 13.72 -16.92 10.24
CA LEU A 110 13.82 -17.05 8.78
C LEU A 110 15.19 -16.65 8.25
N ARG A 111 15.85 -15.64 8.84
CA ARG A 111 17.21 -15.24 8.45
C ARG A 111 18.25 -16.33 8.66
N GLU A 112 18.04 -17.26 9.59
CA GLU A 112 19.01 -18.33 9.87
C GLU A 112 18.72 -19.62 9.07
N ARG A 113 17.54 -19.71 8.46
CA ARG A 113 17.10 -20.93 7.77
C ARG A 113 17.72 -21.08 6.38
N PRO A 114 18.03 -22.32 5.93
CA PRO A 114 18.49 -22.57 4.56
C PRO A 114 17.35 -22.53 3.53
N ASP A 115 16.10 -22.78 3.95
CA ASP A 115 14.90 -22.79 3.09
C ASP A 115 14.14 -21.45 3.10
N ARG A 116 14.79 -20.38 3.57
CA ARG A 116 14.21 -19.05 3.81
C ARG A 116 13.53 -18.42 2.60
N ASP A 117 14.04 -18.69 1.39
CA ASP A 117 13.54 -18.09 0.16
C ASP A 117 12.07 -18.47 -0.12
N GLY A 118 11.62 -19.63 0.39
CA GLY A 118 10.22 -20.05 0.31
C GLY A 118 9.25 -19.15 1.10
N ALA A 119 9.75 -18.33 2.02
CA ALA A 119 8.93 -17.40 2.81
C ALA A 119 8.82 -16.00 2.22
N VAL A 120 9.67 -15.61 1.26
CA VAL A 120 9.79 -14.23 0.76
C VAL A 120 8.44 -13.68 0.28
N ALA A 121 7.73 -14.42 -0.56
CA ALA A 121 6.44 -13.99 -1.11
C ALA A 121 5.36 -13.83 -0.03
N ALA A 122 5.35 -14.71 0.98
CA ALA A 122 4.37 -14.65 2.06
C ALA A 122 4.62 -13.45 2.98
N VAL A 123 5.89 -13.21 3.35
CA VAL A 123 6.28 -12.05 4.16
C VAL A 123 6.02 -10.74 3.41
N GLN A 124 6.31 -10.68 2.11
CA GLN A 124 6.02 -9.50 1.30
C GLN A 124 4.52 -9.18 1.25
N LYS A 125 3.67 -10.21 1.13
CA LYS A 125 2.21 -10.04 1.15
C LYS A 125 1.69 -9.55 2.50
N ALA A 126 2.30 -10.00 3.60
CA ALA A 126 1.95 -9.60 4.96
C ALA A 126 2.48 -8.21 5.35
N PHE A 127 3.50 -7.71 4.64
CA PHE A 127 4.28 -6.54 5.04
C PHE A 127 3.45 -5.29 5.34
N GLY A 128 2.39 -5.05 4.56
CA GLY A 128 1.53 -3.87 4.73
C GLY A 128 0.78 -3.79 6.08
N HIS A 129 0.68 -4.88 6.84
CA HIS A 129 0.04 -4.90 8.17
C HIS A 129 1.04 -4.99 9.33
N TYR A 130 2.35 -4.96 9.06
CA TYR A 130 3.36 -5.02 10.11
C TYR A 130 3.43 -3.70 10.90
N GLY A 131 3.61 -3.84 12.22
CA GLY A 131 4.06 -2.74 13.07
C GLY A 131 5.57 -2.53 12.94
N ALA A 132 6.08 -1.41 13.46
CA ALA A 132 7.49 -1.02 13.30
C ALA A 132 8.50 -2.08 13.77
N TRP A 133 8.18 -2.80 14.85
CA TRP A 133 9.02 -3.91 15.36
C TRP A 133 9.17 -5.04 14.35
N ALA A 134 8.07 -5.49 13.74
CA ALA A 134 8.11 -6.54 12.73
C ALA A 134 8.74 -6.03 11.42
N ILE A 135 8.50 -4.77 11.03
CA ILE A 135 9.15 -4.15 9.86
C ILE A 135 10.66 -4.22 9.99
N TYR A 136 11.22 -3.88 11.15
CA TYR A 136 12.68 -3.94 11.39
C TYR A 136 13.27 -5.30 11.03
N PHE A 137 12.70 -6.38 11.55
CA PHE A 137 13.19 -7.74 11.29
C PHE A 137 12.85 -8.23 9.87
N ALA A 138 11.74 -7.78 9.29
CA ALA A 138 11.38 -8.13 7.91
C ALA A 138 12.35 -7.51 6.88
N LEU A 139 12.79 -6.27 7.10
CA LEU A 139 13.80 -5.61 6.25
C LEU A 139 15.13 -6.36 6.27
N ASP A 140 15.55 -6.84 7.44
CA ASP A 140 16.75 -7.66 7.62
C ASP A 140 16.61 -9.04 6.94
N PHE A 141 15.46 -9.70 7.13
CA PHE A 141 15.13 -10.95 6.45
C PHE A 141 15.22 -10.82 4.92
N PHE A 142 14.61 -9.79 4.32
CA PHE A 142 14.67 -9.58 2.87
C PHE A 142 16.08 -9.33 2.35
N ALA A 143 16.92 -8.64 3.12
CA ALA A 143 18.32 -8.43 2.76
C ALA A 143 19.13 -9.75 2.80
N SER A 144 18.69 -10.72 3.62
CA SER A 144 19.34 -12.02 3.80
C SER A 144 18.90 -13.12 2.81
N ALA A 145 17.84 -12.89 2.02
CA ALA A 145 17.34 -13.85 1.04
C ALA A 145 18.36 -14.07 -0.11
N THR A 146 18.33 -15.22 -0.77
CA THR A 146 19.17 -15.47 -1.96
C THR A 146 18.61 -14.71 -3.15
N ALA A 147 17.31 -14.86 -3.39
CA ALA A 147 16.55 -14.13 -4.39
C ALA A 147 15.85 -12.94 -3.73
N ARG A 148 16.57 -11.84 -3.60
CA ARG A 148 16.12 -10.67 -2.84
C ARG A 148 15.05 -9.91 -3.63
N PRO A 149 13.94 -9.51 -2.99
CA PRO A 149 12.93 -8.72 -3.68
C PRO A 149 13.50 -7.35 -4.09
N PRO A 150 12.86 -6.67 -5.07
CA PRO A 150 13.19 -5.29 -5.40
C PRO A 150 13.19 -4.42 -4.14
N VAL A 151 14.13 -3.49 -4.02
CA VAL A 151 14.30 -2.65 -2.82
C VAL A 151 12.99 -1.91 -2.47
N ALA A 152 12.21 -1.52 -3.47
CA ALA A 152 10.96 -0.81 -3.27
C ALA A 152 9.77 -1.71 -2.85
N ALA A 153 9.92 -3.03 -2.86
CA ALA A 153 8.84 -3.97 -2.55
C ALA A 153 8.22 -3.74 -1.16
N THR A 154 9.04 -3.30 -0.21
CA THR A 154 8.66 -3.01 1.17
C THR A 154 7.89 -1.68 1.26
N VAL A 155 8.22 -0.72 0.39
CA VAL A 155 7.57 0.60 0.33
C VAL A 155 6.13 0.49 -0.17
N LEU A 156 5.79 -0.52 -0.98
CA LEU A 156 4.41 -0.73 -1.47
C LEU A 156 3.39 -0.94 -0.34
N GLY A 157 3.85 -1.44 0.81
CA GLY A 157 3.02 -1.61 2.01
C GLY A 157 2.86 -0.35 2.86
N ALA A 158 3.36 0.80 2.42
CA ALA A 158 3.35 2.03 3.21
C ALA A 158 1.93 2.44 3.63
N GLN A 159 1.76 2.69 4.93
CA GLN A 159 0.49 3.14 5.51
C GLN A 159 0.51 4.65 5.79
N PRO A 160 -0.66 5.33 5.84
CA PRO A 160 -0.75 6.77 6.07
C PRO A 160 -0.09 7.32 7.34
N GLY A 161 0.30 6.48 8.30
CA GLY A 161 0.97 6.85 9.55
C GLY A 161 2.48 6.54 9.61
N TRP A 162 3.08 6.01 8.53
CA TRP A 162 4.48 5.60 8.55
C TRP A 162 5.45 6.79 8.52
N ALA A 163 5.08 7.86 7.84
CA ALA A 163 5.92 9.06 7.74
C ALA A 163 6.13 9.73 9.11
N GLU A 164 5.13 9.64 9.99
CA GLU A 164 5.14 10.20 11.34
C GLU A 164 5.81 9.27 12.35
N HIS A 165 6.04 8.01 11.98
CA HIS A 165 6.63 7.04 12.89
C HIS A 165 8.14 7.29 13.02
N GLY A 166 8.58 7.84 14.16
CA GLY A 166 9.95 8.33 14.36
C GLY A 166 11.08 7.34 14.04
N LEU A 167 10.84 6.02 14.17
CA LEU A 167 11.86 5.00 13.88
C LEU A 167 11.87 4.47 12.43
N LEU A 168 10.75 4.54 11.70
CA LEU A 168 10.67 3.88 10.40
C LEU A 168 11.60 4.49 9.33
N PRO A 169 11.75 5.83 9.23
CA PRO A 169 12.69 6.42 8.30
C PRO A 169 14.14 5.95 8.53
N GLU A 170 14.54 5.80 9.80
CA GLU A 170 15.87 5.29 10.14
C GLU A 170 16.06 3.84 9.70
N PHE A 171 15.08 2.97 9.95
CA PHE A 171 15.16 1.56 9.54
C PHE A 171 15.30 1.42 8.03
N TYR A 172 14.55 2.21 7.27
CA TYR A 172 14.65 2.21 5.82
C TYR A 172 15.94 2.82 5.31
N CYS A 173 16.49 3.85 5.96
CA CYS A 173 17.80 4.37 5.63
C CYS A 173 18.88 3.28 5.81
N GLN A 174 18.88 2.58 6.95
CA GLN A 174 19.79 1.45 7.20
C GLN A 174 19.59 0.32 6.18
N HIS A 175 18.34 0.00 5.86
CA HIS A 175 18.03 -0.99 4.83
C HIS A 175 18.57 -0.58 3.47
N PHE A 176 18.35 0.65 3.02
CA PHE A 176 18.84 1.12 1.72
C PHE A 176 20.37 1.07 1.63
N ILE A 177 21.08 1.47 2.69
CA ILE A 177 22.54 1.35 2.76
C ILE A 177 22.96 -0.12 2.62
N ALA A 178 22.32 -1.03 3.34
CA ALA A 178 22.62 -2.46 3.26
C ALA A 178 22.35 -3.03 1.86
N ARG A 179 21.22 -2.67 1.24
CA ARG A 179 20.85 -3.11 -0.13
C ARG A 179 21.83 -2.56 -1.17
N GLU A 180 22.29 -1.32 -1.02
CA GLU A 180 23.30 -0.73 -1.91
C GLU A 180 24.64 -1.45 -1.83
N GLN A 181 25.13 -1.75 -0.61
CA GLN A 181 26.36 -2.54 -0.42
C GLN A 181 26.28 -3.94 -1.03
N LEU A 182 25.07 -4.50 -1.07
CA LEU A 182 24.76 -5.77 -1.68
C LEU A 182 24.56 -5.69 -3.21
N GLY A 183 24.71 -4.50 -3.80
CA GLY A 183 24.60 -4.25 -5.24
C GLY A 183 23.18 -4.21 -5.78
N ASP A 184 22.17 -4.09 -4.92
CA ASP A 184 20.77 -4.07 -5.36
C ASP A 184 20.35 -2.66 -5.81
N PRO A 185 19.77 -2.52 -7.01
CA PRO A 185 19.29 -1.23 -7.48
C PRO A 185 18.06 -0.77 -6.68
N ALA A 186 18.01 0.53 -6.38
CA ALA A 186 16.82 1.18 -5.86
C ALA A 186 15.76 1.30 -6.96
N ALA A 187 14.98 0.25 -7.16
CA ALA A 187 13.95 0.20 -8.19
C ALA A 187 12.71 -0.57 -7.71
N PHE A 188 11.57 -0.25 -8.33
CA PHE A 188 10.34 -1.03 -8.18
C PHE A 188 10.32 -2.32 -9.00
N GLY A 189 11.17 -2.45 -10.02
CA GLY A 189 11.05 -3.52 -11.00
C GLY A 189 9.65 -3.49 -11.63
N ASP A 190 9.02 -4.65 -11.75
CA ASP A 190 7.66 -4.79 -12.31
C ASP A 190 6.54 -4.54 -11.28
N LEU A 191 6.89 -4.09 -10.06
CA LEU A 191 5.91 -3.97 -8.97
C LEU A 191 4.99 -2.74 -9.09
N LEU A 192 5.42 -1.70 -9.81
CA LEU A 192 4.53 -0.61 -10.21
C LEU A 192 3.66 -1.11 -11.38
N GLY A 193 2.66 -1.92 -11.04
CA GLY A 193 1.67 -2.43 -12.00
C GLY A 193 0.71 -1.35 -12.50
N ASN A 194 -0.31 -1.74 -13.27
CA ASN A 194 -1.37 -0.85 -13.73
C ASN A 194 -2.48 -0.67 -12.69
N ASP A 195 -2.23 -0.89 -11.40
CA ASP A 195 -3.24 -0.74 -10.35
C ASP A 195 -3.35 0.74 -9.94
N PRO A 196 -4.42 1.45 -10.31
CA PRO A 196 -4.60 2.84 -9.93
C PRO A 196 -5.03 3.01 -8.46
N GLY A 197 -5.28 1.91 -7.74
CA GLY A 197 -5.61 1.89 -6.31
C GLY A 197 -4.40 1.90 -5.38
N MET A 198 -3.18 1.90 -5.91
CA MET A 198 -1.96 1.95 -5.11
C MET A 198 -1.89 3.28 -4.33
N ASN A 199 -1.57 3.21 -3.03
CA ASN A 199 -1.48 4.38 -2.18
C ASN A 199 -0.13 5.11 -2.37
N THR A 200 0.06 5.68 -3.55
CA THR A 200 1.30 6.37 -3.91
C THR A 200 1.56 7.59 -3.03
N GLU A 201 0.52 8.24 -2.50
CA GLU A 201 0.65 9.38 -1.60
C GLU A 201 1.33 8.99 -0.27
N ALA A 202 0.90 7.89 0.35
CA ALA A 202 1.56 7.39 1.57
C ALA A 202 3.02 7.00 1.30
N MET A 203 3.29 6.38 0.15
CA MET A 203 4.65 6.02 -0.27
C MET A 203 5.53 7.25 -0.45
N GLU A 204 5.07 8.26 -1.20
CA GLU A 204 5.81 9.50 -1.44
C GLU A 204 6.07 10.26 -0.14
N ARG A 205 5.05 10.40 0.71
CA ARG A 205 5.16 11.07 2.02
C ARG A 205 6.17 10.35 2.92
N PHE A 206 6.15 9.02 2.95
CA PHE A 206 7.10 8.22 3.71
C PHE A 206 8.53 8.35 3.17
N LEU A 207 8.72 8.16 1.87
CA LEU A 207 10.03 8.30 1.22
C LEU A 207 10.63 9.71 1.42
N ALA A 208 9.79 10.74 1.49
CA ALA A 208 10.25 12.11 1.74
C ALA A 208 10.88 12.31 3.13
N GLN A 209 10.63 11.42 4.09
CA GLN A 209 11.24 11.47 5.42
C GLN A 209 12.62 10.78 5.48
N ILE A 210 13.02 10.08 4.42
CA ILE A 210 14.25 9.29 4.40
C ILE A 210 15.34 10.07 3.65
N ASP A 211 16.39 10.46 4.36
CA ASP A 211 17.55 11.11 3.75
C ASP A 211 18.53 10.08 3.16
N HIS A 212 18.15 9.52 2.00
CA HIS A 212 18.99 8.59 1.25
C HIS A 212 18.78 8.73 -0.27
N PRO A 213 19.83 8.58 -1.13
CA PRO A 213 19.68 8.63 -2.58
C PRO A 213 18.63 7.67 -3.13
N SER A 214 18.57 6.44 -2.61
CA SER A 214 17.55 5.44 -2.99
C SER A 214 16.12 5.95 -2.81
N ALA A 215 15.83 6.71 -1.75
CA ALA A 215 14.49 7.24 -1.53
C ALA A 215 14.08 8.21 -2.65
N ARG A 216 15.02 9.06 -3.11
CA ARG A 216 14.79 10.01 -4.21
C ARG A 216 14.58 9.31 -5.55
N ILE A 217 15.35 8.24 -5.82
CA ILE A 217 15.17 7.42 -7.03
C ILE A 217 13.77 6.81 -7.04
N LEU A 218 13.34 6.21 -5.93
CA LEU A 218 12.00 5.63 -5.82
C LEU A 218 10.88 6.67 -5.95
N GLN A 219 11.04 7.87 -5.39
CA GLN A 219 10.09 8.97 -5.61
C GLN A 219 9.98 9.36 -7.08
N GLN A 220 11.12 9.40 -7.78
CA GLN A 220 11.14 9.68 -9.22
C GLN A 220 10.43 8.59 -10.03
N ASP A 221 10.61 7.31 -9.65
CA ASP A 221 9.91 6.18 -10.27
C ASP A 221 8.38 6.29 -10.09
N ILE A 222 7.90 6.63 -8.89
CA ILE A 222 6.46 6.85 -8.62
C ILE A 222 5.92 7.99 -9.48
N SER A 223 6.64 9.12 -9.53
CA SER A 223 6.26 10.29 -10.33
C SER A 223 6.18 9.95 -11.83
N ASN A 224 7.20 9.25 -12.35
CA ASN A 224 7.23 8.81 -13.75
C ASN A 224 6.09 7.84 -14.08
N TRP A 225 5.80 6.91 -13.16
CA TRP A 225 4.68 5.98 -13.31
C TRP A 225 3.34 6.72 -13.32
N ARG A 226 3.15 7.68 -12.41
CA ARG A 226 1.92 8.49 -12.34
C ARG A 226 1.69 9.31 -13.61
N GLN A 227 2.75 9.88 -14.18
CA GLN A 227 2.66 10.61 -15.47
C GLN A 227 2.28 9.71 -16.65
N ARG A 228 2.58 8.40 -16.56
CA ARG A 228 2.27 7.42 -17.60
C ARG A 228 0.95 6.69 -17.37
N THR A 229 0.42 6.75 -16.15
CA THR A 229 -0.74 5.95 -15.73
C THR A 229 -1.96 6.85 -15.60
N LEU A 230 -2.88 6.76 -16.57
CA LEU A 230 -4.18 7.40 -16.50
C LEU A 230 -5.04 6.74 -15.43
N ASN A 231 -5.42 7.49 -14.38
CA ASN A 231 -6.37 6.99 -13.38
C ASN A 231 -7.80 7.04 -13.94
N ARG A 232 -8.15 6.02 -14.74
CA ARG A 232 -9.46 5.94 -15.39
C ARG A 232 -10.62 5.92 -14.40
N THR A 233 -10.50 5.19 -13.29
CA THR A 233 -11.54 5.11 -12.26
C THR A 233 -11.84 6.47 -11.65
N PHE A 234 -10.80 7.25 -11.37
CA PHE A 234 -10.95 8.62 -10.89
C PHE A 234 -11.62 9.51 -11.94
N LEU A 235 -11.14 9.49 -13.18
CA LEU A 235 -11.73 10.25 -14.29
C LEU A 235 -13.23 9.90 -14.49
N GLN A 236 -13.59 8.62 -14.42
CA GLN A 236 -14.97 8.15 -14.50
C GLN A 236 -15.87 8.60 -13.34
N SER A 237 -15.31 9.11 -12.24
CA SER A 237 -16.11 9.59 -11.11
C SER A 237 -16.77 10.95 -11.36
N PHE A 238 -16.31 11.71 -12.36
CA PHE A 238 -16.86 13.03 -12.73
C PHE A 238 -16.92 13.24 -14.25
N GLY A 239 -16.88 12.17 -15.02
CA GLY A 239 -17.00 12.23 -16.47
C GLY A 239 -17.05 10.83 -17.06
N ARG A 240 -16.85 10.74 -18.38
CA ARG A 240 -16.90 9.48 -19.11
C ARG A 240 -15.80 9.40 -20.15
N PHE A 241 -15.27 8.19 -20.31
CA PHE A 241 -14.47 7.89 -21.49
C PHE A 241 -15.40 7.69 -22.68
N TRP A 242 -15.03 8.35 -23.75
CA TRP A 242 -15.77 8.30 -24.99
C TRP A 242 -15.72 6.89 -25.56
N THR A 243 -16.90 6.32 -25.81
CA THR A 243 -17.06 5.04 -26.50
C THR A 243 -17.89 5.33 -27.73
N ARG A 244 -17.39 4.93 -28.90
CA ARG A 244 -18.09 5.17 -30.16
C ARG A 244 -19.49 4.57 -30.07
N SER A 245 -20.51 5.43 -30.16
CA SER A 245 -21.92 5.04 -30.08
C SER A 245 -22.52 4.89 -31.47
N ALA A 246 -23.64 4.18 -31.58
CA ALA A 246 -24.38 4.06 -32.84
C ALA A 246 -24.83 5.43 -33.39
N ASP A 247 -25.05 6.42 -32.52
CA ASP A 247 -25.40 7.79 -32.92
C ASP A 247 -24.22 8.54 -33.56
N ASP A 248 -22.97 8.24 -33.17
CA ASP A 248 -21.78 8.83 -33.78
C ASP A 248 -21.55 8.31 -35.21
N GLU A 249 -22.04 7.11 -35.53
CA GLU A 249 -21.98 6.55 -36.89
C GLU A 249 -22.94 7.27 -37.86
N LEU A 250 -23.97 7.91 -37.33
CA LEU A 250 -24.93 8.70 -38.10
C LEU A 250 -24.45 10.14 -38.38
N LEU A 251 -23.35 10.57 -37.75
CA LEU A 251 -22.77 11.88 -37.97
C LEU A 251 -22.05 11.93 -39.33
N VAL A 252 -22.67 12.63 -40.29
CA VAL A 252 -22.06 12.87 -41.60
C VAL A 252 -21.14 14.09 -41.50
N ALA A 253 -19.85 13.88 -41.72
CA ALA A 253 -18.88 14.96 -41.82
C ALA A 253 -19.18 15.81 -43.08
N HIS A 254 -19.72 17.00 -42.87
CA HIS A 254 -19.95 17.94 -43.96
C HIS A 254 -18.60 18.43 -44.52
N ALA A 255 -18.47 18.56 -45.85
CA ALA A 255 -17.21 18.94 -46.50
C ALA A 255 -16.62 20.26 -45.96
N ALA A 256 -17.49 21.19 -45.56
CA ALA A 256 -17.12 22.46 -44.95
C ALA A 256 -16.39 22.33 -43.58
N LEU A 257 -16.55 21.20 -42.88
CA LEU A 257 -15.92 20.95 -41.58
C LEU A 257 -14.57 20.24 -41.69
N ALA A 258 -14.24 19.66 -42.85
CA ALA A 258 -13.04 18.85 -43.02
C ALA A 258 -11.76 19.65 -42.74
N GLY A 259 -11.66 20.89 -43.23
CA GLY A 259 -10.52 21.76 -42.96
C GLY A 259 -10.40 22.13 -41.47
N LEU A 260 -11.53 22.48 -40.84
CA LEU A 260 -11.56 22.84 -39.42
C LEU A 260 -11.20 21.66 -38.50
N LEU A 261 -11.63 20.45 -38.84
CA LEU A 261 -11.26 19.23 -38.11
C LEU A 261 -9.77 18.93 -38.25
N ALA A 262 -9.19 19.06 -39.45
CA ALA A 262 -7.77 18.86 -39.69
C ALA A 262 -6.90 19.89 -38.95
N ASP A 263 -7.31 21.16 -38.92
CA ASP A 263 -6.63 22.23 -38.18
C ASP A 263 -6.72 22.01 -36.67
N ALA A 264 -7.88 21.57 -36.19
CA ALA A 264 -8.11 21.23 -34.79
C ALA A 264 -7.23 20.05 -34.35
N GLU A 265 -7.21 18.99 -35.14
CA GLU A 265 -6.37 17.82 -34.90
C GLU A 265 -4.88 18.18 -34.90
N THR A 266 -4.43 18.96 -35.89
CA THR A 266 -3.04 19.41 -35.99
C THR A 266 -2.63 20.25 -34.77
N SER A 267 -3.53 21.08 -34.26
CA SER A 267 -3.28 21.91 -33.07
C SER A 267 -3.19 21.08 -31.79
N ILE A 268 -4.03 20.06 -31.64
CA ILE A 268 -4.01 19.15 -30.49
C ILE A 268 -2.72 18.30 -30.50
N LEU A 269 -2.31 17.83 -31.68
CA LEU A 269 -1.16 16.94 -31.85
C LEU A 269 0.18 17.68 -32.00
N SER A 270 0.20 19.02 -31.96
CA SER A 270 1.45 19.78 -32.10
C SER A 270 2.40 19.56 -30.92
N ARG A 271 3.69 19.91 -31.10
CA ARG A 271 4.68 19.95 -30.01
C ARG A 271 5.15 21.39 -29.81
N PRO A 272 4.83 22.06 -28.69
CA PRO A 272 3.97 21.60 -27.59
C PRO A 272 2.49 21.46 -27.99
N PRO A 273 1.69 20.61 -27.32
CA PRO A 273 0.26 20.48 -27.58
C PRO A 273 -0.46 21.78 -27.25
N ARG A 274 -1.51 22.11 -28.00
CA ARG A 274 -2.29 23.35 -27.82
C ARG A 274 -3.73 23.05 -27.45
N SER A 275 -4.24 23.80 -26.48
CA SER A 275 -5.66 23.79 -26.13
C SER A 275 -6.50 24.41 -27.25
N LEU A 276 -7.65 23.81 -27.51
CA LEU A 276 -8.59 24.28 -28.53
C LEU A 276 -9.88 24.80 -27.88
N ILE A 277 -10.37 25.93 -28.36
CA ILE A 277 -11.65 26.54 -27.94
C ILE A 277 -12.59 26.57 -29.13
N VAL A 278 -13.74 25.90 -29.04
CA VAL A 278 -14.77 25.90 -30.08
C VAL A 278 -15.77 27.03 -29.84
N LEU A 279 -15.78 28.02 -30.74
CA LEU A 279 -16.71 29.15 -30.70
C LEU A 279 -17.72 29.02 -31.83
N ALA A 280 -19.00 29.08 -31.49
CA ALA A 280 -20.09 29.13 -32.46
C ALA A 280 -21.40 29.53 -31.78
N GLU A 281 -22.43 29.88 -32.55
CA GLU A 281 -23.77 30.16 -32.05
C GLU A 281 -24.43 28.93 -31.41
N SER A 282 -25.57 29.10 -30.74
CA SER A 282 -26.32 27.97 -30.18
C SER A 282 -26.88 27.09 -31.30
N ARG A 283 -26.85 25.76 -31.12
CA ARG A 283 -27.42 24.75 -32.04
C ARG A 283 -26.80 24.65 -33.45
N VAL A 284 -25.62 25.21 -33.68
CA VAL A 284 -24.90 25.08 -34.97
C VAL A 284 -24.01 23.83 -35.10
N GLY A 285 -24.12 22.88 -34.16
CA GLY A 285 -23.40 21.62 -34.23
C GLY A 285 -22.02 21.59 -33.55
N LYS A 286 -21.74 22.46 -32.56
CA LYS A 286 -20.49 22.42 -31.77
C LYS A 286 -20.23 21.04 -31.16
N THR A 287 -21.28 20.41 -30.62
CA THR A 287 -21.21 19.05 -30.09
C THR A 287 -20.84 18.08 -31.19
N ALA A 288 -21.55 18.06 -32.32
CA ALA A 288 -21.23 17.21 -33.47
C ALA A 288 -19.80 17.40 -33.98
N PHE A 289 -19.27 18.63 -33.98
CA PHE A 289 -17.87 18.90 -34.32
C PHE A 289 -16.90 18.22 -33.34
N LEU A 290 -17.10 18.37 -32.03
CA LEU A 290 -16.27 17.72 -31.01
C LEU A 290 -16.39 16.19 -31.08
N GLN A 291 -17.57 15.66 -31.40
CA GLN A 291 -17.79 14.23 -31.59
C GLN A 291 -16.98 13.70 -32.78
N LEU A 292 -17.00 14.39 -33.92
CA LEU A 292 -16.22 14.03 -35.10
C LEU A 292 -14.70 14.11 -34.83
N LEU A 293 -14.25 15.14 -34.12
CA LEU A 293 -12.86 15.31 -33.72
C LEU A 293 -12.41 14.18 -32.76
N GLY A 294 -13.24 13.86 -31.77
CA GLY A 294 -13.00 12.75 -30.85
C GLY A 294 -12.88 11.41 -31.59
N ALA A 295 -13.74 11.17 -32.58
CA ALA A 295 -13.68 9.95 -33.39
C ALA A 295 -12.38 9.85 -34.21
N GLN A 296 -11.90 10.96 -34.77
CA GLN A 296 -10.61 11.00 -35.48
C GLN A 296 -9.44 10.72 -34.55
N LEU A 297 -9.41 11.34 -33.37
CA LEU A 297 -8.38 11.11 -32.36
C LEU A 297 -8.37 9.65 -31.88
N SER A 298 -9.54 9.08 -31.59
CA SER A 298 -9.66 7.67 -31.21
C SER A 298 -9.21 6.71 -32.30
N ALA A 299 -9.46 7.01 -33.58
CA ALA A 299 -8.94 6.22 -34.70
C ALA A 299 -7.40 6.21 -34.77
N ARG A 300 -6.73 7.20 -34.15
CA ARG A 300 -5.27 7.27 -34.04
C ARG A 300 -4.73 6.74 -32.71
N GLY A 301 -5.57 6.06 -31.93
CA GLY A 301 -5.19 5.42 -30.67
C GLY A 301 -5.27 6.31 -29.44
N TRP A 302 -5.87 7.50 -29.54
CA TRP A 302 -6.07 8.38 -28.39
C TRP A 302 -7.31 7.99 -27.58
N GLU A 303 -7.20 8.11 -26.26
CA GLU A 303 -8.34 8.04 -25.35
C GLU A 303 -8.94 9.43 -25.20
N VAL A 304 -10.25 9.54 -25.46
CA VAL A 304 -11.00 10.77 -25.31
C VAL A 304 -11.79 10.70 -24.01
N PHE A 305 -11.58 11.67 -23.14
CA PHE A 305 -12.34 11.84 -21.90
C PHE A 305 -13.22 13.09 -22.02
N GLU A 306 -14.49 12.95 -21.67
CA GLU A 306 -15.47 14.05 -21.67
C GLU A 306 -16.02 14.24 -20.25
N ALA A 307 -16.03 15.49 -19.80
CA ALA A 307 -16.71 15.90 -18.57
C ALA A 307 -17.43 17.23 -18.82
N SER A 308 -18.73 17.27 -18.51
CA SER A 308 -19.52 18.50 -18.57
C SER A 308 -19.22 19.40 -17.37
N GLY A 309 -19.51 20.69 -17.50
CA GLY A 309 -19.40 21.64 -16.39
C GLY A 309 -20.26 21.25 -15.18
N VAL A 310 -21.38 20.55 -15.39
CA VAL A 310 -22.23 20.06 -14.31
C VAL A 310 -21.59 18.88 -13.59
N GLU A 311 -21.02 17.91 -14.33
CA GLU A 311 -20.34 16.75 -13.75
C GLU A 311 -19.08 17.13 -12.99
N LEU A 312 -18.32 18.12 -13.49
CA LEU A 312 -17.16 18.68 -12.79
C LEU A 312 -17.54 19.29 -11.44
N MET A 313 -18.69 19.97 -11.39
CA MET A 313 -19.21 20.62 -10.18
C MET A 313 -19.99 19.66 -9.27
N ALA A 314 -20.36 18.47 -9.76
CA ALA A 314 -21.14 17.50 -9.00
C ALA A 314 -20.35 16.97 -7.79
N GLY A 315 -21.01 16.99 -6.63
CA GLY A 315 -20.42 16.54 -5.36
C GLY A 315 -19.40 17.50 -4.74
N GLN A 316 -19.24 18.71 -5.28
CA GLN A 316 -18.44 19.75 -4.64
C GLN A 316 -19.17 20.28 -3.40
N MET A 317 -18.66 19.96 -2.22
CA MET A 317 -19.16 20.52 -0.95
C MET A 317 -18.32 21.72 -0.49
N TYR A 318 -17.08 21.85 -0.98
CA TYR A 318 -16.13 22.89 -0.57
C TYR A 318 -15.43 23.54 -1.77
N PHE A 319 -15.16 24.85 -1.68
CA PHE A 319 -14.29 25.57 -2.61
C PHE A 319 -12.87 24.97 -2.57
N GLY A 320 -12.23 24.76 -3.72
CA GLY A 320 -10.90 24.12 -3.84
C GLY A 320 -10.91 22.64 -4.28
N GLN A 321 -12.05 21.95 -4.19
CA GLN A 321 -12.14 20.53 -4.55
C GLN A 321 -12.04 20.28 -6.06
N LEU A 322 -12.44 21.24 -6.90
CA LEU A 322 -12.32 21.13 -8.35
C LEU A 322 -10.85 21.22 -8.78
N GLU A 323 -10.10 22.15 -8.17
CA GLU A 323 -8.67 22.34 -8.38
C GLU A 323 -7.88 21.12 -7.90
N GLU A 324 -8.29 20.52 -6.78
CA GLU A 324 -7.74 19.25 -6.30
C GLU A 324 -8.02 18.11 -7.28
N ARG A 325 -9.23 18.05 -7.86
CA ARG A 325 -9.55 17.04 -8.88
C ARG A 325 -8.72 17.21 -10.14
N ILE A 326 -8.54 18.43 -10.62
CA ILE A 326 -7.73 18.74 -11.81
C ILE A 326 -6.26 18.42 -11.58
N ARG A 327 -5.72 18.66 -10.37
CA ARG A 327 -4.32 18.32 -10.03
C ARG A 327 -4.06 16.81 -9.98
N ARG A 328 -5.09 15.97 -9.86
CA ARG A 328 -4.97 14.51 -9.78
C ARG A 328 -4.98 13.82 -11.15
N VAL A 329 -5.35 14.53 -12.21
CA VAL A 329 -5.30 14.08 -13.63
C VAL A 329 -3.92 14.33 -14.21
#